data_AF-A0A2T4MZK5-F1
#
_entry.id   AF-A0A2T4MZK5-F1
#
_cell.length_a   1.000
_cell.length_b   1.000
_cell.length_c   1.000
_cell.angle_alpha   90.00
_cell.angle_beta   90.00
_cell.angle_gamma   90.00
#
_symmetry.space_group_name_H-M   'P 1'
#
loop_
_entity.id
_entity.type
_entity.pdbx_description
1 polymer ?
#
loop_
_entity_poly.entity_id
_entity_poly.type
_entity_poly.pdbx_seq_one_letter_code
_entity_poly.pdbx_strand_id
1 'polypeptide(L)'
;MKKLLLLSLLSASVFASSTYELRIFSEGVTEPIKYSIGDIEFKFDKQNYLDFEKPTLTWSISGKPQKTEIDNGVGTVAPSGSMVIESPIAGLNSYSITATTPKDSKSASASFNYYKPNSCKNIKAFSPTSPSGVYKLTITNKQISAYCDMTNDGGGWTLVMRGKGGDTAGWATAGALKPENAGQPNAPTGATFKLSDADINEIRGSQGIYRLTSDGLSYRTRFLQAHQYGHTTVISSHSQRTVSYGTQGWAYPKYGFINNGMYRGFTDDSGSYSSFFTTNYSMSYWLVGDGKTYGSPPSASSFCGGWVAGCSMAMWVK
;
A
#
# COMPACT_ATOMS: atom_id res chain seq x y z
N MET A 1 2.51 -2.53 16.83
CA MET A 1 2.29 -3.95 17.17
C MET A 1 1.35 -4.52 16.12
N LYS A 2 1.84 -5.38 15.23
CA LYS A 2 1.06 -5.92 14.10
C LYS A 2 1.10 -7.44 14.18
N LYS A 3 -0.07 -8.04 14.37
CA LYS A 3 -0.28 -9.45 14.68
C LYS A 3 0.04 -10.31 13.45
N LEU A 4 1.24 -10.87 13.37
CA LEU A 4 1.50 -11.93 12.40
C LEU A 4 1.07 -13.26 13.03
N LEU A 5 0.38 -14.05 12.22
CA LEU A 5 -0.06 -15.40 12.50
C LEU A 5 -0.78 -15.63 13.84
N LEU A 6 -2.11 -15.73 13.78
CA LEU A 6 -2.90 -16.31 14.85
C LEU A 6 -2.91 -17.83 14.67
N LEU A 7 -2.22 -18.57 15.52
CA LEU A 7 -2.42 -20.02 15.61
C LEU A 7 -3.49 -20.31 16.63
N SER A 8 -4.64 -20.85 16.22
CA SER A 8 -5.66 -21.32 17.16
C SER A 8 -5.78 -22.85 17.10
N LEU A 9 -5.71 -23.47 18.27
CA LEU A 9 -5.97 -24.89 18.44
C LEU A 9 -7.45 -25.05 18.80
N LEU A 10 -8.25 -25.63 17.89
CA LEU A 10 -9.71 -25.72 18.10
C LEU A 10 -10.16 -27.01 18.78
N SER A 11 -9.50 -28.14 18.52
CA SER A 11 -9.92 -29.43 19.08
C SER A 11 -8.82 -30.49 19.02
N ALA A 12 -8.74 -31.31 20.06
CA ALA A 12 -8.17 -32.65 19.99
C ALA A 12 -9.32 -33.67 20.11
N SER A 13 -9.47 -34.55 19.12
CA SER A 13 -10.56 -35.53 19.06
C SER A 13 -10.03 -36.94 18.81
N VAL A 14 -10.70 -37.93 19.40
CA VAL A 14 -10.44 -39.36 19.17
C VAL A 14 -11.42 -39.82 18.10
N PHE A 15 -10.92 -40.23 16.93
CA PHE A 15 -11.73 -40.87 15.90
C PHE A 15 -11.14 -42.26 15.59
N ALA A 16 -12.03 -43.26 15.46
CA ALA A 16 -11.72 -44.69 15.47
C ALA A 16 -11.03 -45.18 16.77
N SER A 17 -11.04 -46.48 17.03
CA SER A 17 -10.57 -47.07 18.29
C SER A 17 -9.08 -46.82 18.62
N SER A 18 -8.31 -46.20 17.72
CA SER A 18 -6.84 -46.16 17.79
C SER A 18 -6.15 -44.83 17.39
N THR A 19 -6.83 -43.72 17.09
CA THR A 19 -6.13 -42.48 16.65
C THR A 19 -6.58 -41.17 17.32
N TYR A 20 -5.61 -40.26 17.55
CA TYR A 20 -5.79 -38.87 17.98
C TYR A 20 -5.58 -37.89 16.81
N GLU A 21 -6.37 -36.81 16.75
CA GLU A 21 -6.28 -35.77 15.73
C GLU A 21 -6.02 -34.38 16.36
N LEU A 22 -5.07 -33.62 15.82
CA LEU A 22 -4.76 -32.23 16.20
C LEU A 22 -4.99 -31.29 15.00
N ARG A 23 -5.89 -30.30 15.13
CA ARG A 23 -6.14 -29.28 14.09
C ARG A 23 -5.62 -27.90 14.48
N ILE A 24 -4.78 -27.34 13.63
CA ILE A 24 -4.19 -26.00 13.81
C ILE A 24 -4.66 -25.09 12.69
N PHE A 25 -5.33 -24.00 13.06
CA PHE A 25 -5.75 -22.95 12.14
C PHE A 25 -4.74 -21.83 12.17
N SER A 26 -4.45 -21.24 11.02
CA SER A 26 -3.49 -20.14 10.98
C SER A 26 -3.85 -19.08 9.94
N GLU A 27 -3.95 -17.84 10.45
CA GLU A 27 -4.26 -16.65 9.66
C GLU A 27 -3.25 -15.54 9.97
N GLY A 28 -2.52 -15.09 8.96
CA GLY A 28 -1.65 -13.92 9.07
C GLY A 28 -2.47 -12.64 8.90
N VAL A 29 -2.39 -11.70 9.85
CA VAL A 29 -3.16 -10.44 9.81
C VAL A 29 -2.22 -9.24 9.73
N THR A 30 -1.78 -8.89 8.52
CA THR A 30 -1.17 -7.57 8.29
C THR A 30 -2.20 -6.63 7.74
N GLU A 31 -3.05 -6.06 8.59
CA GLU A 31 -4.09 -5.13 8.15
C GLU A 31 -3.56 -4.20 7.05
N PRO A 32 -4.11 -4.29 5.81
CA PRO A 32 -5.34 -4.99 5.40
C PRO A 32 -5.15 -6.28 4.56
N ILE A 33 -3.98 -6.93 4.61
CA ILE A 33 -3.70 -8.18 3.89
C ILE A 33 -3.78 -9.38 4.84
N LYS A 34 -4.64 -10.33 4.47
CA LYS A 34 -4.83 -11.61 5.14
C LYS A 34 -4.19 -12.73 4.32
N TYR A 35 -3.54 -13.67 4.99
CA TYR A 35 -3.03 -14.90 4.37
C TYR A 35 -3.47 -16.09 5.22
N SER A 36 -3.82 -17.21 4.58
CA SER A 36 -4.09 -18.48 5.24
C SER A 36 -2.99 -19.47 4.88
N ILE A 37 -2.50 -20.22 5.87
CA ILE A 37 -1.56 -21.33 5.65
C ILE A 37 -2.32 -22.62 5.25
N GLY A 38 -3.65 -22.59 5.32
CA GLY A 38 -4.46 -23.81 5.37
C GLY A 38 -4.47 -24.43 6.77
N ASP A 39 -5.43 -25.31 7.00
CA ASP A 39 -5.56 -26.04 8.26
C ASP A 39 -4.55 -27.18 8.28
N ILE A 40 -3.82 -27.33 9.38
CA ILE A 40 -2.82 -28.39 9.54
C ILE A 40 -3.40 -29.46 10.46
N GLU A 41 -3.45 -30.70 9.97
CA GLU A 41 -3.99 -31.87 10.68
C GLU A 41 -2.87 -32.86 11.00
N PHE A 42 -2.70 -33.22 12.28
CA PHE A 42 -1.78 -34.28 12.70
C PHE A 42 -2.54 -35.46 13.30
N LYS A 43 -2.23 -36.68 12.85
CA LYS A 43 -2.80 -37.95 13.37
C LYS A 43 -1.76 -38.76 14.13
N PHE A 44 -2.07 -39.21 15.35
CA PHE A 44 -1.18 -40.05 16.18
C PHE A 44 -1.87 -41.34 16.62
N ASP A 45 -1.12 -42.43 16.80
CA ASP A 45 -1.64 -43.70 17.32
C ASP A 45 -1.81 -43.66 18.84
N LYS A 46 -2.93 -44.20 19.32
CA LYS A 46 -3.31 -44.26 20.73
C LYS A 46 -2.35 -45.08 21.59
N GLN A 47 -1.72 -46.13 21.03
CA GLN A 47 -0.73 -46.93 21.77
C GLN A 47 0.54 -46.14 22.13
N ASN A 48 0.79 -45.02 21.44
CA ASN A 48 1.96 -44.16 21.64
C ASN A 48 1.74 -43.00 22.64
N TYR A 49 0.58 -42.95 23.29
CA TYR A 49 0.14 -41.86 24.19
C TYR A 49 -0.07 -42.28 25.64
N LEU A 50 0.12 -43.57 25.95
CA LEU A 50 -0.16 -44.17 27.27
C LEU A 50 0.97 -43.95 28.31
N ASP A 51 2.02 -43.22 27.95
CA ASP A 51 3.05 -42.79 28.90
C ASP A 51 2.57 -41.49 29.57
N PHE A 52 2.75 -41.35 30.89
CA PHE A 52 2.30 -40.18 31.70
C PHE A 52 2.99 -38.85 31.32
N GLU A 53 3.78 -38.82 30.25
CA GLU A 53 4.44 -37.65 29.72
C GLU A 53 3.52 -36.90 28.76
N LYS A 54 3.40 -35.58 28.97
CA LYS A 54 2.52 -34.76 28.15
C LYS A 54 3.09 -34.56 26.74
N PRO A 55 2.26 -34.67 25.69
CA PRO A 55 2.62 -34.22 24.35
C PRO A 55 3.06 -32.75 24.37
N THR A 56 3.91 -32.37 23.41
CA THR A 56 4.39 -31.00 23.31
C THR A 56 4.27 -30.48 21.89
N LEU A 57 3.89 -29.20 21.79
CA LEU A 57 3.90 -28.46 20.54
C LEU A 57 5.13 -27.55 20.56
N THR A 58 5.96 -27.65 19.53
CA THR A 58 7.08 -26.72 19.32
C THR A 58 6.89 -25.97 18.01
N TRP A 59 7.28 -24.70 18.00
CA TRP A 59 7.31 -23.89 16.78
C TRP A 59 8.57 -23.03 16.73
N SER A 60 9.09 -22.78 15.53
CA SER A 60 10.31 -21.98 15.33
C SER A 60 10.06 -20.86 14.34
N ILE A 61 10.55 -19.66 14.69
CA ILE A 61 10.53 -18.48 13.82
C ILE A 61 11.95 -17.93 13.76
N SER A 62 12.55 -17.88 12.57
CA SER A 62 13.89 -17.33 12.39
C SER A 62 14.92 -17.92 13.38
N GLY A 63 14.76 -19.20 13.75
CA GLY A 63 15.64 -19.89 14.69
C GLY A 63 15.37 -19.65 16.18
N LYS A 64 14.26 -19.00 16.56
CA LYS A 64 13.81 -18.88 17.95
C LYS A 64 12.71 -19.92 18.25
N PRO A 65 13.05 -21.10 18.78
CA PRO A 65 12.06 -22.10 19.13
C PRO A 65 11.25 -21.64 20.34
N GLN A 66 9.99 -22.02 20.34
CA GLN A 66 9.04 -21.87 21.44
C GLN A 66 8.35 -23.23 21.65
N LYS A 67 7.85 -23.48 22.86
CA LYS A 67 7.26 -24.78 23.25
C LYS A 67 6.10 -24.58 24.21
N THR A 68 5.05 -25.39 24.06
CA THR A 68 4.00 -25.56 25.09
C THR A 68 3.66 -27.03 25.28
N GLU A 69 3.26 -27.40 26.50
CA GLU A 69 2.63 -28.69 26.79
C GLU A 69 1.18 -28.67 26.34
N ILE A 70 0.68 -29.80 25.83
CA ILE A 70 -0.74 -30.00 25.53
C ILE A 70 -1.29 -30.94 26.60
N ASP A 71 -2.44 -30.61 27.17
CA ASP A 71 -3.08 -31.47 28.17
C ASP A 71 -3.61 -32.76 27.52
N ASN A 72 -3.63 -33.86 28.26
CA ASN A 72 -4.01 -35.19 27.76
C ASN A 72 -5.54 -35.35 27.56
N GLY A 73 -6.28 -34.25 27.46
CA GLY A 73 -7.74 -34.22 27.43
C GLY A 73 -8.34 -34.32 26.03
N VAL A 74 -9.33 -35.21 25.87
CA VAL A 74 -10.31 -35.14 24.78
C VAL A 74 -11.19 -33.92 25.05
N GLY A 75 -11.04 -32.85 24.28
CA GLY A 75 -11.79 -31.61 24.46
C GLY A 75 -11.22 -30.41 23.70
N THR A 76 -12.02 -29.35 23.60
CA THR A 76 -11.60 -28.03 23.12
C THR A 76 -10.50 -27.48 24.01
N VAL A 77 -9.31 -27.24 23.46
CA VAL A 77 -8.27 -26.50 24.18
C VAL A 77 -8.72 -25.05 24.30
N ALA A 78 -8.63 -24.47 25.50
CA ALA A 78 -9.14 -23.14 25.77
C ALA A 78 -8.50 -22.08 24.82
N PRO A 79 -9.21 -20.99 24.47
CA PRO A 79 -8.72 -19.94 23.57
C PRO A 79 -7.42 -19.25 24.00
N SER A 80 -6.94 -19.50 25.22
CA SER A 80 -5.62 -19.11 25.73
C SER A 80 -4.45 -19.71 24.94
N GLY A 81 -4.67 -20.72 24.09
CA GLY A 81 -3.67 -21.26 23.16
C GLY A 81 -3.43 -20.42 21.89
N SER A 82 -4.16 -19.31 21.71
CA SER A 82 -3.98 -18.43 20.56
C SER A 82 -2.71 -17.59 20.71
N MET A 83 -1.64 -17.96 20.01
CA MET A 83 -0.41 -17.18 20.01
C MET A 83 -0.30 -16.33 18.76
N VAL A 84 -0.05 -15.04 18.98
CA VAL A 84 0.35 -14.12 17.92
C VAL A 84 1.86 -14.22 17.80
N ILE A 85 2.32 -14.60 16.61
CA ILE A 85 3.73 -14.71 16.32
C ILE A 85 4.22 -13.46 15.59
N GLU A 86 4.97 -12.58 16.26
CA GLU A 86 5.53 -11.40 15.60
C GLU A 86 6.73 -11.79 14.70
N SER A 87 6.71 -11.42 13.42
CA SER A 87 7.90 -11.55 12.56
C SER A 87 8.86 -10.39 12.80
N PRO A 88 10.15 -10.65 13.11
CA PRO A 88 11.12 -9.61 13.37
C PRO A 88 11.70 -8.95 12.11
N ILE A 89 11.62 -9.58 10.92
CA ILE A 89 12.40 -9.16 9.73
C ILE A 89 11.63 -9.37 8.41
N ALA A 90 11.80 -8.43 7.46
CA ALA A 90 11.34 -8.58 6.07
C ALA A 90 12.04 -9.76 5.38
N GLY A 91 11.28 -10.64 4.72
CA GLY A 91 11.84 -11.78 3.99
C GLY A 91 11.05 -13.07 4.19
N LEU A 92 11.57 -14.16 3.61
CA LEU A 92 11.01 -15.50 3.75
C LEU A 92 11.12 -15.96 5.21
N ASN A 93 9.99 -15.99 5.89
CA ASN A 93 9.88 -16.57 7.22
C ASN A 93 9.33 -17.98 7.08
N SER A 94 10.14 -18.97 7.45
CA SER A 94 9.67 -20.34 7.64
C SER A 94 9.11 -20.48 9.05
N TYR A 95 7.92 -21.03 9.14
CA TYR A 95 7.26 -21.43 10.37
C TYR A 95 7.18 -22.95 10.33
N SER A 96 7.92 -23.61 11.21
CA SER A 96 7.76 -25.03 11.45
C SER A 96 6.93 -25.22 12.71
N ILE A 97 6.00 -26.16 12.66
CA ILE A 97 5.22 -26.60 13.81
C ILE A 97 5.44 -28.10 13.92
N THR A 98 5.89 -28.54 15.10
CA THR A 98 6.12 -29.94 15.39
C THR A 98 5.30 -30.33 16.60
N ALA A 99 4.46 -31.36 16.41
CA ALA A 99 3.76 -32.03 17.49
C ALA A 99 4.52 -33.31 17.84
N THR A 100 4.93 -33.43 19.10
CA THR A 100 5.76 -34.53 19.59
C THR A 100 5.04 -35.23 20.74
N THR A 101 4.96 -36.55 20.65
CA THR A 101 4.59 -37.45 21.75
C THR A 101 5.86 -38.12 22.29
N PRO A 102 5.80 -38.89 23.40
CA PRO A 102 6.97 -39.59 23.93
C PRO A 102 7.64 -40.56 22.93
N LYS A 103 6.91 -41.04 21.91
CA LYS A 103 7.37 -42.08 20.96
C LYS A 103 7.32 -41.68 19.49
N ASP A 104 6.65 -40.58 19.12
CA ASP A 104 6.49 -40.14 17.73
C ASP A 104 6.57 -38.62 17.61
N SER A 105 6.99 -38.12 16.46
CA SER A 105 7.06 -36.69 16.17
C SER A 105 6.62 -36.43 14.74
N LYS A 106 5.67 -35.51 14.57
CA LYS A 106 5.17 -35.09 13.27
C LYS A 106 5.33 -33.58 13.12
N SER A 107 5.84 -33.17 11.97
CA SER A 107 6.11 -31.77 11.66
C SER A 107 5.39 -31.36 10.40
N ALA A 108 4.84 -30.15 10.43
CA ALA A 108 4.43 -29.41 9.25
C ALA A 108 5.25 -28.12 9.20
N SER A 109 5.60 -27.69 7.99
CA SER A 109 6.29 -26.42 7.80
C SER A 109 5.59 -25.64 6.72
N ALA A 110 5.50 -24.34 6.93
CA ALA A 110 4.99 -23.43 5.94
C ALA A 110 5.85 -22.17 5.93
N SER A 111 6.04 -21.61 4.73
CA SER A 111 6.87 -20.44 4.54
C SER A 111 6.01 -19.29 4.02
N PHE A 112 6.07 -18.14 4.68
CA PHE A 112 5.45 -16.91 4.20
C PHE A 112 6.53 -15.87 4.01
N ASN A 113 6.48 -15.18 2.89
CA ASN A 113 7.32 -14.02 2.69
C ASN A 113 6.68 -12.85 3.43
N TYR A 114 7.28 -12.40 4.54
CA TYR A 114 6.87 -11.15 5.19
C TYR A 114 7.29 -10.02 4.28
N TYR A 115 6.34 -9.65 3.44
CA TYR A 115 6.50 -8.63 2.44
C TYR A 115 6.32 -7.25 3.07
N LYS A 116 7.36 -6.41 2.99
CA LYS A 116 7.27 -4.99 3.30
C LYS A 116 7.02 -4.23 2.00
N PRO A 117 5.75 -4.04 1.58
CA PRO A 117 5.48 -3.33 0.35
C PRO A 117 5.98 -1.88 0.46
N ASN A 118 6.64 -1.40 -0.58
CA ASN A 118 7.04 0.01 -0.69
C ASN A 118 6.00 0.86 -1.47
N SER A 119 5.01 0.21 -2.07
CA SER A 119 3.98 0.84 -2.90
C SER A 119 2.67 0.05 -2.86
N CYS A 120 1.58 0.69 -3.28
CA CYS A 120 0.29 0.02 -3.45
C CYS A 120 0.30 -0.98 -4.60
N LYS A 121 1.14 -0.78 -5.63
CA LYS A 121 1.33 -1.75 -6.71
C LYS A 121 1.94 -3.04 -6.22
N ASN A 122 2.94 -2.93 -5.35
CA ASN A 122 3.56 -4.05 -4.65
C ASN A 122 2.50 -4.87 -3.90
N ILE A 123 1.62 -4.20 -3.14
CA ILE A 123 0.50 -4.86 -2.46
C ILE A 123 -0.45 -5.52 -3.45
N LYS A 124 -0.88 -4.82 -4.50
CA LYS A 124 -1.83 -5.35 -5.49
C LYS A 124 -1.27 -6.55 -6.25
N ALA A 125 0.04 -6.55 -6.56
CA ALA A 125 0.71 -7.68 -7.18
C ALA A 125 0.74 -8.90 -6.24
N PHE A 126 0.92 -8.67 -4.95
CA PHE A 126 0.97 -9.74 -3.95
C PHE A 126 -0.42 -10.26 -3.55
N SER A 127 -1.40 -9.37 -3.45
CA SER A 127 -2.79 -9.66 -3.12
C SER A 127 -3.72 -8.91 -4.08
N PRO A 128 -4.04 -9.52 -5.24
CA PRO A 128 -4.87 -8.88 -6.27
C PRO A 128 -6.27 -8.48 -5.81
N THR A 129 -6.80 -9.10 -4.75
CA THR A 129 -8.12 -8.82 -4.18
C THR A 129 -8.12 -7.77 -3.07
N SER A 130 -6.95 -7.20 -2.73
CA SER A 130 -6.84 -6.13 -1.73
C SER A 130 -7.78 -4.96 -2.05
N PRO A 131 -8.61 -4.50 -1.10
CA PRO A 131 -9.54 -3.38 -1.30
C PRO A 131 -8.82 -2.03 -1.32
N SER A 132 -9.46 -0.98 -1.82
CA SER A 132 -8.93 0.38 -1.62
C SER A 132 -8.96 0.77 -0.14
N GLY A 133 -7.95 1.49 0.34
CA GLY A 133 -7.87 1.84 1.75
C GLY A 133 -6.51 2.41 2.15
N VAL A 134 -6.30 2.66 3.44
CA VAL A 134 -5.00 3.11 3.97
C VAL A 134 -4.14 1.89 4.30
N TYR A 135 -2.93 1.88 3.75
CA TYR A 135 -1.94 0.83 3.95
C TYR A 135 -0.69 1.40 4.60
N LYS A 136 0.08 0.54 5.28
CA LYS A 136 1.43 0.90 5.72
C LYS A 136 2.45 0.46 4.67
N LEU A 137 3.22 1.41 4.17
CA LEU A 137 4.30 1.19 3.21
C LEU A 137 5.66 1.35 3.92
N THR A 138 6.68 0.67 3.42
CA THR A 138 8.07 0.83 3.89
C THR A 138 8.92 1.42 2.79
N ILE A 139 9.47 2.62 3.02
CA ILE A 139 10.21 3.43 2.05
C ILE A 139 11.54 3.81 2.71
N THR A 140 12.69 3.46 2.16
CA THR A 140 14.03 3.72 2.74
C THR A 140 14.04 3.48 4.26
N ASN A 141 13.60 2.29 4.67
CA ASN A 141 13.52 1.84 6.08
C ASN A 141 12.58 2.62 7.01
N LYS A 142 11.80 3.58 6.51
CA LYS A 142 10.75 4.25 7.28
C LYS A 142 9.37 3.70 6.93
N GLN A 143 8.51 3.60 7.93
CA GLN A 143 7.12 3.21 7.72
C GLN A 143 6.26 4.46 7.55
N ILE A 144 5.52 4.53 6.44
CA ILE A 144 4.52 5.57 6.22
C ILE A 144 3.13 4.94 6.09
N SER A 145 2.10 5.71 6.38
CA SER A 145 0.73 5.37 5.99
C SER A 145 0.42 6.10 4.68
N ALA A 146 -0.14 5.38 3.70
CA ALA A 146 -0.55 5.92 2.42
C ALA A 146 -1.88 5.32 1.99
N TYR A 147 -2.71 6.12 1.33
CA TYR A 147 -3.93 5.60 0.72
C TYR A 147 -3.60 4.89 -0.60
N CYS A 148 -4.12 3.67 -0.73
CA CYS A 148 -4.06 2.86 -1.94
C CYS A 148 -5.41 2.82 -2.62
N ASP A 149 -5.43 3.26 -3.89
CA ASP A 149 -6.54 2.95 -4.78
C ASP A 149 -6.23 1.64 -5.51
N MET A 150 -6.93 0.58 -5.09
CA MET A 150 -6.78 -0.78 -5.61
C MET A 150 -7.79 -1.13 -6.70
N THR A 151 -8.64 -0.18 -7.10
CA THR A 151 -9.80 -0.42 -7.95
C THR A 151 -9.72 0.33 -9.28
N ASN A 152 -9.53 1.66 -9.25
CA ASN A 152 -9.65 2.47 -10.47
C ASN A 152 -8.39 2.35 -11.33
N ASP A 153 -8.57 2.40 -12.65
CA ASP A 153 -7.49 2.31 -13.64
C ASP A 153 -6.56 1.11 -13.40
N GLY A 154 -7.12 -0.06 -13.09
CA GLY A 154 -6.38 -1.30 -12.79
C GLY A 154 -5.76 -1.36 -11.39
N GLY A 155 -5.97 -0.35 -10.54
CA GLY A 155 -5.54 -0.35 -9.14
C GLY A 155 -4.02 -0.29 -8.95
N GLY A 156 -3.60 -0.48 -7.69
CA GLY A 156 -2.21 -0.41 -7.27
C GLY A 156 -1.66 1.02 -7.16
N TRP A 157 -2.52 2.03 -7.15
CA TRP A 157 -2.14 3.43 -7.11
C TRP A 157 -1.88 3.90 -5.68
N THR A 158 -0.69 4.44 -5.43
CA THR A 158 -0.31 5.05 -4.15
C THR A 158 -0.56 6.55 -4.21
N LEU A 159 -1.35 7.10 -3.30
CA LEU A 159 -1.49 8.55 -3.18
C LEU A 159 -0.22 9.14 -2.55
N VAL A 160 0.45 10.04 -3.26
CA VAL A 160 1.73 10.61 -2.80
C VAL A 160 1.68 12.13 -2.58
N MET A 161 0.64 12.79 -3.09
CA MET A 161 0.45 14.23 -2.97
C MET A 161 -1.03 14.57 -3.08
N ARG A 162 -1.45 15.58 -2.32
CA ARG A 162 -2.76 16.21 -2.41
C ARG A 162 -2.61 17.71 -2.16
N GLY A 163 -3.10 18.53 -3.09
CA GLY A 163 -3.28 19.96 -2.85
C GLY A 163 -4.75 20.24 -2.61
N LYS A 164 -5.15 20.66 -1.41
CA LYS A 164 -6.53 21.07 -1.10
C LYS A 164 -6.69 22.53 -1.49
N GLY A 165 -7.68 22.83 -2.35
CA GLY A 165 -7.97 24.21 -2.74
C GLY A 165 -8.16 25.13 -1.52
N GLY A 166 -7.47 26.27 -1.50
CA GLY A 166 -7.40 27.20 -0.38
C GLY A 166 -6.24 26.96 0.62
N ASP A 167 -5.43 25.90 0.46
CA ASP A 167 -4.32 25.57 1.36
C ASP A 167 -3.00 25.38 0.58
N THR A 168 -2.39 26.51 0.19
CA THR A 168 -1.12 26.58 -0.57
C THR A 168 0.12 26.79 0.30
N ALA A 169 -0.04 26.90 1.61
CA ALA A 169 1.05 27.22 2.53
C ALA A 169 2.15 26.14 2.48
N GLY A 170 3.39 26.56 2.20
CA GLY A 170 4.56 25.67 2.13
C GLY A 170 4.61 24.75 0.91
N TRP A 171 3.75 24.97 -0.10
CA TRP A 171 3.65 24.11 -1.28
C TRP A 171 4.97 23.97 -2.05
N ALA A 172 5.70 25.06 -2.27
CA ALA A 172 6.93 25.08 -3.05
C ALA A 172 8.14 24.47 -2.30
N THR A 173 8.11 23.16 -2.08
CA THR A 173 9.16 22.40 -1.41
C THR A 173 9.47 21.08 -2.10
N ALA A 174 10.75 20.73 -2.21
CA ALA A 174 11.19 19.39 -2.60
C ALA A 174 11.06 18.40 -1.42
N GLY A 175 11.01 18.90 -0.18
CA GLY A 175 10.78 18.11 1.02
C GLY A 175 9.33 17.62 1.16
N ALA A 176 9.07 16.97 2.29
CA ALA A 176 7.70 16.63 2.68
C ALA A 176 6.95 17.87 3.18
N LEU A 177 5.64 17.93 2.90
CA LEU A 177 4.72 18.94 3.41
C LEU A 177 3.57 18.22 4.11
N LYS A 178 3.40 18.48 5.41
CA LYS A 178 2.33 17.89 6.25
C LYS A 178 2.20 16.35 6.05
N PRO A 179 3.31 15.57 6.07
CA PRO A 179 3.29 14.13 5.73
C PRO A 179 2.37 13.28 6.61
N GLU A 180 2.04 13.75 7.82
CA GLU A 180 1.05 13.15 8.72
C GLU A 180 -0.34 12.97 8.10
N ASN A 181 -0.66 13.74 7.05
CA ASN A 181 -1.92 13.66 6.33
C ASN A 181 -1.96 12.54 5.27
N ALA A 182 -0.83 11.94 4.91
CA ALA A 182 -0.76 10.90 3.86
C ALA A 182 -1.58 9.64 4.18
N GLY A 183 -1.78 9.36 5.47
CA GLY A 183 -2.47 8.18 5.98
C GLY A 183 -3.90 8.41 6.48
N GLN A 184 -4.47 9.60 6.30
CA GLN A 184 -5.81 9.89 6.83
C GLN A 184 -6.89 9.29 5.91
N PRO A 185 -7.90 8.56 6.44
CA PRO A 185 -8.93 7.90 5.65
C PRO A 185 -9.83 8.91 4.89
N ASN A 186 -10.40 8.47 3.75
CA ASN A 186 -11.26 9.20 2.78
C ASN A 186 -10.58 9.91 1.59
N ALA A 187 -9.39 9.47 1.17
CA ALA A 187 -8.78 9.92 -0.08
C ALA A 187 -9.65 9.57 -1.32
N PRO A 188 -9.77 10.44 -2.34
CA PRO A 188 -8.86 11.56 -2.66
C PRO A 188 -9.06 12.86 -1.89
N THR A 189 -10.10 13.03 -1.09
CA THR A 189 -10.40 14.31 -0.43
C THR A 189 -9.75 14.41 0.95
N GLY A 190 -9.38 15.63 1.35
CA GLY A 190 -8.83 15.93 2.68
C GLY A 190 -7.75 17.02 2.65
N ALA A 191 -6.96 17.12 3.72
CA ALA A 191 -5.96 18.18 3.88
C ALA A 191 -4.80 18.10 2.87
N THR A 192 -4.17 19.25 2.59
CA THR A 192 -2.98 19.31 1.75
C THR A 192 -1.87 18.47 2.36
N PHE A 193 -1.17 17.71 1.52
CA PHE A 193 0.07 17.06 1.86
C PHE A 193 0.90 16.74 0.63
N LYS A 194 2.18 16.51 0.86
CA LYS A 194 3.10 16.01 -0.15
C LYS A 194 4.16 15.17 0.54
N LEU A 195 4.40 13.97 0.02
CA LEU A 195 5.61 13.22 0.37
C LEU A 195 6.83 13.92 -0.25
N SER A 196 8.02 13.70 0.31
CA SER A 196 9.24 14.29 -0.27
C SER A 196 9.45 13.81 -1.71
N ASP A 197 10.13 14.60 -2.54
CA ASP A 197 10.43 14.20 -3.92
C ASP A 197 11.21 12.88 -3.95
N ALA A 198 12.10 12.66 -2.97
CA ALA A 198 12.81 11.39 -2.80
C ALA A 198 11.84 10.22 -2.59
N ASP A 199 10.87 10.36 -1.69
CA ASP A 199 9.88 9.31 -1.40
C ASP A 199 8.95 9.05 -2.59
N ILE A 200 8.50 10.10 -3.27
CA ILE A 200 7.67 9.99 -4.48
C ILE A 200 8.41 9.16 -5.54
N ASN A 201 9.68 9.48 -5.77
CA ASN A 201 10.49 8.79 -6.77
C ASN A 201 10.83 7.35 -6.36
N GLU A 202 11.01 7.07 -5.07
CA GLU A 202 11.21 5.71 -4.57
C GLU A 202 9.95 4.85 -4.73
N ILE A 203 8.78 5.34 -4.31
CA ILE A 203 7.50 4.65 -4.47
C ILE A 203 7.24 4.34 -5.94
N ARG A 204 7.59 5.25 -6.85
CA ARG A 204 7.46 5.05 -8.30
C ARG A 204 8.40 3.96 -8.80
N GLY A 205 9.62 3.90 -8.27
CA GLY A 205 10.70 3.11 -8.86
C GLY A 205 11.08 3.61 -10.26
N SER A 206 11.77 2.78 -11.04
CA SER A 206 12.29 3.18 -12.37
C SER A 206 11.25 3.19 -13.48
N GLN A 207 10.18 2.41 -13.36
CA GLN A 207 9.18 2.18 -14.42
C GLN A 207 7.76 2.60 -14.02
N GLY A 208 7.56 3.12 -12.81
CA GLY A 208 6.25 3.55 -12.37
C GLY A 208 5.78 4.80 -13.10
N ILE A 209 4.47 4.95 -13.21
CA ILE A 209 3.77 6.02 -13.93
C ILE A 209 2.98 6.87 -12.94
N TYR A 210 2.50 8.01 -13.42
CA TYR A 210 1.71 8.94 -12.63
C TYR A 210 0.27 9.00 -13.10
N ARG A 211 -0.64 9.22 -12.16
CA ARG A 211 -2.00 9.67 -12.41
C ARG A 211 -2.23 10.96 -11.65
N LEU A 212 -2.69 12.00 -12.34
CA LEU A 212 -3.12 13.26 -11.76
C LEU A 212 -4.64 13.32 -11.81
N THR A 213 -5.26 13.65 -10.70
CA THR A 213 -6.71 13.82 -10.58
C THR A 213 -7.02 15.17 -9.94
N SER A 214 -8.13 15.79 -10.33
CA SER A 214 -8.66 17.00 -9.69
C SER A 214 -10.13 16.82 -9.32
N ASP A 215 -10.64 17.67 -8.44
CA ASP A 215 -12.05 17.75 -8.08
C ASP A 215 -12.65 19.13 -8.41
N GLY A 216 -13.94 19.29 -8.08
CA GLY A 216 -14.64 20.57 -8.16
C GLY A 216 -14.78 21.11 -9.59
N LEU A 217 -14.44 22.38 -9.77
CA LEU A 217 -14.72 23.18 -10.97
C LEU A 217 -13.99 22.67 -12.23
N SER A 218 -13.02 21.78 -12.09
CA SER A 218 -12.22 21.25 -13.20
C SER A 218 -11.85 19.79 -12.97
N TYR A 219 -12.84 18.92 -12.68
CA TYR A 219 -12.63 17.48 -12.53
C TYR A 219 -11.96 16.85 -13.77
N ARG A 220 -10.73 16.38 -13.63
CA ARG A 220 -9.91 15.79 -14.71
C ARG A 220 -9.11 14.62 -14.17
N THR A 221 -8.84 13.65 -15.03
CA THR A 221 -7.85 12.60 -14.79
C THR A 221 -6.89 12.58 -15.97
N ARG A 222 -5.58 12.63 -15.69
CA ARG A 222 -4.51 12.58 -16.69
C ARG A 222 -3.41 11.62 -16.22
N PHE A 223 -2.69 11.05 -17.17
CA PHE A 223 -1.60 10.11 -16.92
C PHE A 223 -0.29 10.64 -17.46
N LEU A 224 0.81 10.34 -16.78
CA LEU A 224 2.16 10.69 -17.24
C LEU A 224 3.05 9.45 -17.18
N GLN A 225 3.93 9.33 -18.18
CA GLN A 225 4.90 8.25 -18.24
C GLN A 225 5.96 8.38 -17.14
N ALA A 226 6.78 7.33 -17.00
CA ALA A 226 7.81 7.25 -15.97
C ALA A 226 8.87 8.35 -16.14
N HIS A 227 8.96 9.26 -15.17
CA HIS A 227 9.97 10.32 -15.15
C HIS A 227 10.26 10.77 -13.72
N GLN A 228 11.50 11.20 -13.42
CA GLN A 228 11.86 11.72 -12.11
C GLN A 228 11.05 12.96 -11.75
N TYR A 229 10.25 12.87 -10.67
CA TYR A 229 9.54 14.02 -10.15
C TYR A 229 10.49 14.95 -9.42
N GLY A 230 10.35 16.25 -9.65
CA GLY A 230 11.07 17.29 -8.92
C GLY A 230 10.20 18.54 -8.79
N HIS A 231 9.58 18.74 -7.63
CA HIS A 231 8.51 19.71 -7.41
C HIS A 231 8.94 21.15 -7.63
N THR A 232 10.21 21.46 -7.32
CA THR A 232 10.81 22.78 -7.52
C THR A 232 11.68 22.84 -8.76
N THR A 233 11.84 21.73 -9.49
CA THR A 233 12.62 21.71 -10.73
C THR A 233 11.90 22.51 -11.79
N VAL A 234 12.58 23.55 -12.27
CA VAL A 234 12.10 24.40 -13.35
C VAL A 234 12.01 23.61 -14.65
N ILE A 235 10.92 23.80 -15.38
CA ILE A 235 10.73 23.24 -16.72
C ILE A 235 11.18 24.30 -17.73
N SER A 236 12.37 24.12 -18.29
CA SER A 236 13.01 25.05 -19.24
C SER A 236 13.11 24.51 -20.67
N SER A 237 12.70 23.25 -20.91
CA SER A 237 12.70 22.60 -22.22
C SER A 237 11.53 21.63 -22.37
N HIS A 238 11.18 21.31 -23.62
CA HIS A 238 10.14 20.33 -23.93
C HIS A 238 10.66 18.97 -23.47
N SER A 239 9.91 18.28 -22.61
CA SER A 239 10.33 17.01 -22.01
C SER A 239 9.13 16.14 -21.68
N GLN A 240 9.37 14.93 -21.17
CA GLN A 240 8.27 14.07 -20.68
C GLN A 240 7.48 14.73 -19.53
N ARG A 241 8.04 15.74 -18.85
CA ARG A 241 7.34 16.53 -17.81
C ARG A 241 6.28 17.47 -18.38
N THR A 242 6.31 17.68 -19.69
CA THR A 242 5.37 18.52 -20.44
C THR A 242 4.40 17.69 -21.28
N VAL A 243 4.25 16.38 -21.04
CA VAL A 243 3.31 15.54 -21.81
C VAL A 243 2.45 14.71 -20.86
N SER A 244 1.14 14.91 -20.97
CA SER A 244 0.15 14.09 -20.27
C SER A 244 -0.76 13.37 -21.27
N TYR A 245 -1.41 12.31 -20.82
CA TYR A 245 -2.29 11.46 -21.62
C TYR A 245 -3.67 11.34 -20.98
N GLY A 246 -4.70 11.17 -21.81
CA GLY A 246 -6.09 11.02 -21.34
C GLY A 246 -6.40 9.63 -20.79
N THR A 247 -5.59 8.63 -21.15
CA THR A 247 -5.76 7.26 -20.70
C THR A 247 -4.42 6.65 -20.29
N GLN A 248 -4.46 5.58 -19.49
CA GLN A 248 -3.27 4.81 -19.14
C GLN A 248 -2.65 4.09 -20.35
N GLY A 249 -3.40 3.95 -21.46
CA GLY A 249 -2.90 3.44 -22.74
C GLY A 249 -2.21 4.49 -23.61
N TRP A 250 -1.85 5.64 -23.04
CA TRP A 250 -1.13 6.74 -23.72
C TRP A 250 -1.90 7.36 -24.90
N ALA A 251 -3.23 7.33 -24.86
CA ALA A 251 -4.07 8.02 -25.83
C ALA A 251 -4.29 9.49 -25.47
N TYR A 252 -4.59 10.31 -26.48
CA TYR A 252 -4.94 11.73 -26.35
C TYR A 252 -3.85 12.57 -25.64
N PRO A 253 -2.63 12.63 -26.20
CA PRO A 253 -1.53 13.40 -25.63
C PRO A 253 -1.87 14.89 -25.61
N LYS A 254 -1.41 15.57 -24.57
CA LYS A 254 -1.44 17.03 -24.43
C LYS A 254 -0.06 17.51 -24.06
N TYR A 255 0.38 18.57 -24.73
CA TYR A 255 1.73 19.12 -24.63
C TYR A 255 1.69 20.44 -23.86
N GLY A 256 2.48 20.53 -22.81
CA GLY A 256 2.73 21.74 -22.06
C GLY A 256 3.68 22.66 -22.80
N PHE A 257 3.36 23.95 -22.78
CA PHE A 257 4.17 25.07 -23.18
C PHE A 257 5.24 25.37 -22.13
N ILE A 258 6.39 25.84 -22.62
CA ILE A 258 7.49 26.28 -21.77
C ILE A 258 7.36 27.79 -21.58
N ASN A 259 6.98 28.21 -20.38
CA ASN A 259 6.89 29.64 -20.06
C ASN A 259 8.07 30.11 -19.21
N ASN A 260 9.27 30.21 -19.81
CA ASN A 260 10.49 30.82 -19.26
C ASN A 260 10.72 30.60 -17.74
N GLY A 261 10.50 29.37 -17.28
CA GLY A 261 10.73 28.95 -15.90
C GLY A 261 9.61 29.16 -14.88
N MET A 262 8.40 29.50 -15.34
CA MET A 262 7.22 29.66 -14.48
C MET A 262 6.67 28.33 -13.94
N TYR A 263 6.80 27.25 -14.72
CA TYR A 263 6.30 25.94 -14.33
C TYR A 263 7.39 25.09 -13.68
N ARG A 264 6.99 24.36 -12.63
CA ARG A 264 7.86 23.47 -11.86
C ARG A 264 7.18 22.12 -11.63
N GLY A 265 7.97 21.05 -11.52
CA GLY A 265 7.46 19.69 -11.42
C GLY A 265 6.93 19.17 -12.74
N PHE A 266 5.63 18.87 -12.83
CA PHE A 266 4.94 18.49 -14.05
C PHE A 266 3.95 19.56 -14.48
N THR A 267 3.80 19.72 -15.80
CA THR A 267 2.78 20.58 -16.40
C THR A 267 2.30 20.02 -17.72
N ASP A 268 1.06 20.28 -18.11
CA ASP A 268 0.60 20.15 -19.49
C ASP A 268 -0.09 21.42 -19.98
N ASP A 269 0.22 22.55 -19.34
CA ASP A 269 -0.29 23.87 -19.69
C ASP A 269 0.27 24.32 -21.03
N SER A 270 -0.53 24.26 -22.09
CA SER A 270 -0.18 24.68 -23.45
C SER A 270 -0.07 26.20 -23.65
N GLY A 271 -0.17 27.02 -22.60
CA GLY A 271 -0.04 28.49 -22.67
C GLY A 271 -1.22 29.22 -23.34
N SER A 272 -2.10 28.47 -24.02
CA SER A 272 -3.34 28.95 -24.65
C SER A 272 -4.60 28.51 -23.90
N TYR A 273 -4.51 28.41 -22.57
CA TYR A 273 -5.60 28.07 -21.64
C TYR A 273 -6.17 26.64 -21.76
N SER A 274 -5.68 25.80 -22.68
CA SER A 274 -5.93 24.35 -22.69
C SER A 274 -4.98 23.58 -21.78
N SER A 275 -4.98 23.93 -20.50
CA SER A 275 -4.23 23.27 -19.42
C SER A 275 -5.09 22.23 -18.72
N PHE A 276 -4.49 21.19 -18.14
CA PHE A 276 -5.18 20.30 -17.21
C PHE A 276 -4.51 20.33 -15.84
N PHE A 277 -3.17 20.30 -15.78
CA PHE A 277 -2.43 20.29 -14.52
C PHE A 277 -1.12 21.06 -14.60
N THR A 278 -0.80 21.75 -13.53
CA THR A 278 0.55 22.20 -13.15
C THR A 278 0.76 21.84 -11.69
N THR A 279 1.77 21.04 -11.39
CA THR A 279 2.02 20.64 -10.00
C THR A 279 2.59 21.76 -9.14
N ASN A 280 3.34 22.68 -9.73
CA ASN A 280 3.84 23.86 -9.02
C ASN A 280 4.12 25.01 -9.99
N TYR A 281 3.82 26.22 -9.56
CA TYR A 281 3.95 27.45 -10.31
C TYR A 281 4.94 28.40 -9.60
N SER A 282 5.43 29.42 -10.31
CA SER A 282 6.43 30.36 -9.79
C SER A 282 6.02 31.02 -8.47
N MET A 283 4.72 31.29 -8.32
CA MET A 283 4.07 31.86 -7.14
C MET A 283 3.69 30.82 -6.06
N SER A 284 4.25 29.61 -6.09
CA SER A 284 4.15 28.60 -5.03
C SER A 284 2.75 28.03 -4.80
N TYR A 285 2.05 27.69 -5.88
CA TYR A 285 0.78 26.98 -5.87
C TYR A 285 0.70 26.02 -7.06
N TRP A 286 -0.34 25.19 -7.10
CA TRP A 286 -0.68 24.41 -8.29
C TRP A 286 -1.76 25.08 -9.14
N LEU A 287 -1.92 24.61 -10.36
CA LEU A 287 -3.03 24.98 -11.26
C LEU A 287 -3.74 23.71 -11.73
N VAL A 288 -5.06 23.77 -11.80
CA VAL A 288 -5.91 22.78 -12.45
C VAL A 288 -6.68 23.50 -13.56
N GLY A 289 -6.64 22.96 -14.76
CA GLY A 289 -7.36 23.52 -15.91
C GLY A 289 -8.56 22.69 -16.34
N ASP A 290 -9.50 23.34 -17.01
CA ASP A 290 -10.68 22.69 -17.58
C ASP A 290 -10.39 22.09 -18.99
N GLY A 291 -9.20 22.27 -19.53
CA GLY A 291 -8.79 21.70 -20.81
C GLY A 291 -9.46 22.31 -22.05
N LYS A 292 -10.21 23.42 -21.94
CA LYS A 292 -10.82 24.09 -23.09
C LYS A 292 -9.81 25.01 -23.80
N THR A 293 -9.84 25.02 -25.12
CA THR A 293 -9.00 25.88 -25.98
C THR A 293 -9.81 27.12 -26.42
N TYR A 294 -9.14 28.25 -26.67
CA TYR A 294 -9.73 29.52 -27.11
C TYR A 294 -10.77 29.34 -28.26
N GLY A 295 -11.99 29.89 -28.10
CA GLY A 295 -13.04 29.88 -29.13
C GLY A 295 -14.50 29.89 -28.66
N SER A 296 -14.76 29.78 -27.36
CA SER A 296 -16.07 30.08 -26.73
C SER A 296 -15.76 30.97 -25.54
N PRO A 297 -16.54 32.03 -25.28
CA PRO A 297 -16.02 33.28 -24.70
C PRO A 297 -15.08 33.02 -23.51
N PRO A 298 -13.85 33.55 -23.55
CA PRO A 298 -12.86 33.31 -22.52
C PRO A 298 -13.26 34.11 -21.27
N SER A 299 -13.94 33.48 -20.32
CA SER A 299 -13.94 34.01 -18.96
C SER A 299 -12.60 33.70 -18.30
N ALA A 300 -12.25 34.43 -17.24
CA ALA A 300 -11.08 34.22 -16.38
C ALA A 300 -11.10 32.86 -15.62
N SER A 301 -11.65 31.81 -16.22
CA SER A 301 -12.17 30.58 -15.62
C SER A 301 -11.63 29.28 -16.25
N SER A 302 -10.67 29.35 -17.18
CA SER A 302 -10.12 28.14 -17.85
C SER A 302 -9.12 27.36 -16.99
N PHE A 303 -8.62 27.99 -15.94
CA PHE A 303 -7.86 27.34 -14.90
C PHE A 303 -8.26 27.91 -13.55
N CYS A 304 -8.06 27.11 -12.52
CA CYS A 304 -8.26 27.51 -11.17
C CYS A 304 -7.07 27.07 -10.33
N GLY A 305 -6.58 27.98 -9.51
CA GLY A 305 -5.34 27.79 -8.79
C GLY A 305 -5.56 27.28 -7.39
N GLY A 306 -4.49 26.71 -6.80
CA GLY A 306 -4.56 26.09 -5.48
C GLY A 306 -5.01 27.02 -4.35
N TRP A 307 -5.00 28.35 -4.54
CA TRP A 307 -5.53 29.31 -3.57
C TRP A 307 -7.06 29.40 -3.56
N VAL A 308 -7.73 28.81 -4.55
CA VAL A 308 -9.20 28.81 -4.67
C VAL A 308 -9.77 27.53 -4.07
N ALA A 309 -10.76 27.66 -3.18
CA ALA A 309 -11.48 26.51 -2.65
C ALA A 309 -12.16 25.71 -3.79
N GLY A 310 -12.06 24.38 -3.75
CA GLY A 310 -12.59 23.51 -4.81
C GLY A 310 -11.68 23.34 -6.04
N CYS A 311 -10.45 23.87 -5.98
CA CYS A 311 -9.40 23.63 -6.96
C CYS A 311 -8.39 22.62 -6.44
N SER A 312 -8.87 21.45 -5.99
CA SER A 312 -7.97 20.45 -5.40
C SER A 312 -7.35 19.57 -6.47
N MET A 313 -6.19 19.02 -6.15
CA MET A 313 -5.50 18.04 -6.98
C MET A 313 -4.98 16.88 -6.13
N ALA A 314 -4.74 15.75 -6.78
CA ALA A 314 -4.05 14.60 -6.20
C ALA A 314 -3.12 13.98 -7.24
N MET A 315 -1.94 13.57 -6.78
CA MET A 315 -0.97 12.83 -7.58
C MET A 315 -0.79 11.43 -7.01
N TRP A 316 -0.89 10.46 -7.91
CA TRP A 316 -0.81 9.04 -7.63
C TRP A 316 0.34 8.43 -8.39
N VAL A 317 0.90 7.35 -7.83
CA VAL A 317 2.05 6.63 -8.40
C VAL A 317 1.82 5.12 -8.36
N LYS A 318 2.17 4.42 -9.44
CA LYS A 318 2.27 2.95 -9.49
C LYS A 318 3.32 2.48 -10.49
#